data_AF-A0A954M6Z4-F1
#
_entry.id   AF-A0A954M6Z4-F1
#
_cell.length_a   1.000
_cell.length_b   1.000
_cell.length_c   1.000
_cell.angle_alpha   90.00
_cell.angle_beta   90.00
_cell.angle_gamma   90.00
#
_symmetry.space_group_name_H-M   'P 1'
#
loop_
_entity.id
_entity.type
_entity.pdbx_description
1 polymer ?
#
loop_
_entity_poly.entity_id
_entity_poly.type
_entity_poly.pdbx_seq_one_letter_code
_entity_poly.pdbx_strand_id
1 'polypeptide(L)'
;MRVRDHHTLDKLKLLERAEKNADRARRLRIVILAAEGWTAPAIVMAVGLSRRICQRWVARYNEQGLEGLKGLKGLDDRRGQRSGVP
;
A
#
# COMPACT_ATOMS: atom_id res chain seq x y z
N MET A 1 3.69 0.70 -10.91
CA MET A 1 2.66 -0.14 -10.27
C MET A 1 1.34 0.48 -10.67
N ARG A 2 0.45 -0.24 -11.38
CA ARG A 2 -0.81 0.31 -11.86
C ARG A 2 -1.94 -0.06 -10.90
N VAL A 3 -2.81 0.89 -10.58
CA VAL A 3 -4.00 0.67 -9.74
C VAL A 3 -5.23 0.56 -10.65
N ARG A 4 -6.16 -0.36 -10.33
CA ARG A 4 -7.46 -0.47 -11.00
C ARG A 4 -8.48 0.48 -10.37
N ASP A 5 -9.43 0.95 -11.17
CA ASP A 5 -10.43 1.96 -10.80
C ASP A 5 -11.59 1.39 -9.96
N HIS A 6 -11.27 0.73 -8.84
CA HIS A 6 -12.29 0.23 -7.91
C HIS A 6 -12.94 1.35 -7.11
N HIS A 7 -12.17 2.39 -6.76
CA HIS A 7 -12.62 3.55 -6.00
C HIS A 7 -11.92 4.80 -6.52
N THR A 8 -12.58 5.96 -6.38
CA THR A 8 -11.96 7.24 -6.68
C THR A 8 -10.83 7.55 -5.69
N LEU A 9 -9.84 8.33 -6.14
CA LEU A 9 -8.72 8.76 -5.31
C LEU A 9 -9.18 9.48 -4.04
N ASP A 10 -10.18 10.36 -4.16
CA ASP A 10 -10.72 11.10 -3.01
C ASP A 10 -11.40 10.18 -2.00
N LYS A 11 -12.10 9.15 -2.46
CA LYS A 11 -12.69 8.14 -1.58
C LYS A 11 -11.61 7.39 -0.81
N LEU A 12 -10.51 7.02 -1.46
CA LEU A 12 -9.38 6.36 -0.80
C LEU A 12 -8.74 7.26 0.25
N LYS A 13 -8.51 8.54 -0.05
CA LYS A 13 -7.97 9.54 0.89
C LYS A 13 -8.88 9.74 2.10
N LEU A 14 -10.20 9.82 1.88
CA LEU A 14 -11.17 9.93 2.96
C LEU A 14 -11.13 8.70 3.89
N LEU A 15 -11.06 7.50 3.30
CA LEU A 15 -10.98 6.24 4.05
C LEU A 15 -9.68 6.15 4.85
N GLU A 16 -8.54 6.53 4.26
CA GLU A 16 -7.24 6.56 4.94
C GLU A 16 -7.30 7.48 6.17
N ARG A 17 -7.82 8.69 6.02
CA ARG A 17 -7.92 9.67 7.12
C ARG A 17 -8.85 9.21 8.25
N ALA A 18 -9.91 8.47 7.92
CA ALA A 18 -10.86 7.96 8.90
C ALA A 18 -10.44 6.62 9.55
N GLU A 19 -9.41 5.96 9.01
CA GLU A 19 -8.98 4.64 9.46
C GLU A 19 -8.22 4.71 10.77
N LYS A 20 -8.65 3.92 11.77
CA LYS A 20 -8.04 3.87 13.10
C LYS A 20 -6.94 2.83 13.20
N ASN A 21 -6.99 1.79 12.35
CA ASN A 21 -5.95 0.78 12.32
C ASN A 21 -4.75 1.27 11.49
N ALA A 22 -3.61 1.50 12.14
CA ALA A 22 -2.41 2.02 11.49
C ALA A 22 -1.90 1.16 10.31
N ASP A 23 -2.02 -0.17 10.39
CA ASP A 23 -1.62 -1.05 9.29
C ASP A 23 -2.56 -0.91 8.10
N ARG A 24 -3.87 -0.82 8.35
CA ARG A 24 -4.86 -0.61 7.29
C ARG A 24 -4.72 0.77 6.66
N ALA A 25 -4.47 1.82 7.45
CA ALA A 25 -4.17 3.15 6.95
C ALA A 25 -2.91 3.14 6.06
N ARG A 26 -1.84 2.43 6.48
CA ARG A 26 -0.61 2.28 5.67
C ARG A 26 -0.86 1.57 4.34
N ARG A 27 -1.71 0.53 4.34
CA ARG A 27 -2.09 -0.18 3.10
C ARG A 27 -2.87 0.72 2.15
N LEU A 28 -3.78 1.54 2.69
CA LEU A 28 -4.49 2.56 1.90
C LEU A 28 -3.50 3.58 1.32
N ARG A 29 -2.53 4.05 2.11
CA ARG A 29 -1.47 4.97 1.65
C ARG A 29 -0.70 4.43 0.45
N ILE A 30 -0.34 3.14 0.46
CA ILE A 30 0.34 2.48 -0.67
C ILE A 30 -0.50 2.57 -1.95
N VAL A 31 -1.80 2.29 -1.86
CA VAL A 31 -2.71 2.34 -3.01
C VAL A 31 -2.92 3.77 -3.49
N ILE A 32 -3.09 4.73 -2.58
CA ILE A 32 -3.25 6.16 -2.90
C ILE A 32 -2.05 6.67 -3.68
N LEU A 33 -0.83 6.46 -3.17
CA LEU A 33 0.39 6.94 -3.85
C LEU A 33 0.56 6.27 -5.22
N ALA A 34 0.25 4.97 -5.33
CA ALA A 34 0.30 4.28 -6.62
C ALA A 34 -0.75 4.82 -7.61
N ALA A 35 -1.95 5.18 -7.14
CA ALA A 35 -3.01 5.78 -7.94
C ALA A 35 -2.67 7.22 -8.36
N GLU A 36 -1.93 7.96 -7.54
CA GLU A 36 -1.36 9.27 -7.86
C GLU A 36 -0.18 9.21 -8.85
N GLY A 37 0.23 8.01 -9.27
CA GLY A 37 1.30 7.81 -10.24
C GLY A 37 2.70 7.78 -9.64
N TRP A 38 2.84 7.68 -8.31
CA TRP A 38 4.15 7.57 -7.68
C TRP A 38 4.89 6.31 -8.14
N THR A 39 6.21 6.44 -8.28
CA THR A 39 7.07 5.31 -8.61
C THR A 39 7.20 4.36 -7.43
N ALA A 40 7.44 3.08 -7.70
CA ALA A 40 7.61 2.08 -6.64
C ALA A 40 8.74 2.44 -5.64
N PRO A 41 9.91 2.98 -6.05
CA PRO A 41 10.92 3.46 -5.11
C PRO A 41 10.41 4.59 -4.20
N ALA A 42 9.69 5.58 -4.74
CA ALA A 42 9.16 6.69 -3.96
C ALA A 42 8.12 6.22 -2.93
N ILE A 43 7.26 5.27 -3.30
CA ILE A 43 6.29 4.64 -2.37
C ILE A 43 7.01 3.93 -1.24
N VAL A 44 8.03 3.12 -1.55
CA VAL A 44 8.83 2.37 -0.56
C VAL A 44 9.47 3.30 0.46
N MET A 45 10.06 4.41 0.01
CA MET A 45 10.64 5.41 0.92
C MET A 45 9.57 6.09 1.78
N ALA A 46 8.40 6.40 1.21
CA ALA A 46 7.32 7.08 1.93
C ALA A 46 6.68 6.21 3.03
N VAL A 47 6.56 4.89 2.81
CA VAL A 47 5.82 3.99 3.73
C VAL A 47 6.71 3.11 4.60
N GLY A 48 8.02 3.03 4.30
CA GLY A 48 8.99 2.23 5.06
C GLY A 48 8.83 0.71 4.92
N LEU A 49 8.27 0.24 3.80
CA LEU A 49 8.10 -1.19 3.51
C LEU A 49 8.85 -1.60 2.25
N SER A 50 9.20 -2.88 2.12
CA SER A 50 9.88 -3.35 0.92
C SER A 50 9.02 -3.22 -0.34
N ARG A 51 9.68 -3.12 -1.50
CA ARG A 51 9.02 -3.04 -2.82
C ARG A 51 8.04 -4.20 -3.04
N ARG A 52 8.42 -5.42 -2.63
CA ARG A 52 7.60 -6.63 -2.76
C ARG A 52 6.30 -6.52 -1.99
N ILE A 53 6.33 -5.97 -0.77
CA ILE A 53 5.13 -5.78 0.05
C ILE A 53 4.22 -4.71 -0.57
N CYS A 54 4.79 -3.58 -1.00
CA CYS A 54 4.02 -2.53 -1.68
C CYS A 54 3.31 -3.06 -2.93
N GLN A 55 4.04 -3.81 -3.78
CA GLN A 55 3.49 -4.45 -4.98
C GLN A 55 2.35 -5.42 -4.65
N ARG A 56 2.51 -6.22 -3.60
CA ARG A 56 1.51 -7.22 -3.21
C ARG A 56 0.23 -6.58 -2.69
N TRP A 57 0.32 -5.47 -1.96
CA TRP A 57 -0.86 -4.71 -1.54
C TRP A 57 -1.61 -4.07 -2.71
N VAL A 58 -0.89 -3.50 -3.69
CA VAL A 58 -1.53 -3.00 -4.92
C VAL A 58 -2.17 -4.12 -5.72
N ALA A 59 -1.51 -5.28 -5.85
CA ALA A 59 -2.09 -6.43 -6.54
C ALA A 59 -3.40 -6.90 -5.86
N ARG A 60 -3.42 -7.00 -4.53
CA ARG A 60 -4.63 -7.37 -3.78
C ARG A 60 -5.75 -6.35 -3.92
N TYR A 61 -5.42 -5.06 -3.87
CA TYR A 61 -6.41 -4.03 -4.14
C TYR A 61 -6.96 -4.16 -5.57
N ASN A 62 -6.11 -4.41 -6.57
CA ASN A 62 -6.57 -4.62 -7.94
C ASN A 62 -7.45 -5.86 -8.12
N GLU A 63 -7.24 -6.90 -7.32
CA GLU A 63 -8.04 -8.12 -7.37
C GLU A 63 -9.41 -7.95 -6.67
N GLN A 64 -9.45 -7.31 -5.50
CA GLN A 64 -10.59 -7.39 -4.58
C GLN A 64 -11.05 -6.01 -4.02
N GLY A 65 -10.48 -4.91 -4.51
CA GLY A 65 -10.73 -3.58 -3.97
C GLY A 65 -10.34 -3.46 -2.50
N LEU A 66 -11.18 -2.80 -1.70
CA LEU A 66 -10.94 -2.57 -0.27
C LEU A 66 -10.92 -3.87 0.55
N GLU A 67 -11.62 -4.92 0.10
CA GLU A 67 -11.59 -6.23 0.77
C GLU A 67 -10.20 -6.85 0.72
N GLY A 68 -9.47 -6.65 -0.39
CA GLY A 68 -8.09 -7.11 -0.55
C GLY A 68 -7.11 -6.47 0.43
N LEU A 69 -7.47 -5.36 1.08
CA LEU A 69 -6.66 -4.68 2.09
C LEU A 69 -6.95 -5.15 3.52
N LYS A 70 -7.97 -6.01 3.71
CA LYS A 70 -8.30 -6.58 5.02
C LYS A 70 -7.44 -7.81 5.30
N GLY A 71 -6.99 -7.95 6.55
CA GLY A 71 -6.93 -9.27 7.17
C GLY A 71 -5.81 -10.26 6.81
N LEU A 72 -4.60 -9.85 6.41
CA LEU A 72 -3.47 -10.79 6.40
C LEU A 72 -2.33 -10.36 7.31
N LYS A 73 -2.31 -10.90 8.52
CA LYS A 73 -1.14 -10.88 9.40
C LYS A 73 0.04 -11.54 8.67
N GLY A 74 1.17 -10.85 8.57
CA GLY A 74 2.42 -11.37 7.99
C GLY A 74 2.82 -10.79 6.63
N LEU A 75 1.94 -10.07 5.93
CA LEU A 75 2.34 -9.29 4.74
C LEU A 75 3.16 -8.06 5.11
N ASP A 76 2.91 -7.48 6.26
CA ASP A 76 3.66 -6.33 6.77
C ASP A 76 4.95 -6.75 7.50
N ASP A 77 5.33 -8.04 7.43
CA ASP A 77 6.52 -8.56 8.08
C ASP A 77 7.77 -7.86 7.52
N ARG A 78 8.48 -7.15 8.41
CA ARG A 78 9.65 -6.33 8.14
C ARG A 78 10.91 -7.16 7.82
N ARG A 79 10.78 -8.47 7.60
CA ARG A 79 11.85 -9.37 7.14
C ARG A 79 12.20 -9.10 5.67
N GLY A 80 12.84 -7.96 5.47
CA GLY A 80 13.33 -7.47 4.19
C GLY A 80 14.25 -6.26 4.32
N GLN A 81 14.64 -5.88 5.54
CA GLN A 81 15.72 -4.93 5.78
C GLN A 81 17.07 -5.66 5.62
N ARG A 82 17.34 -6.13 4.41
CA ARG A 82 18.70 -6.50 3.97
C ARG A 82 19.01 -5.73 2.70
N SER A 83 19.59 -4.56 2.90
CA SER A 83 20.43 -3.77 1.97
C SER A 83 20.94 -2.66 2.87
N GLY A 84 22.13 -2.78 3.46
CA GLY A 84 23.36 -2.70 2.67
C GLY A 84 23.49 -1.25 2.23
N VAL A 85 23.78 -0.36 3.19
CA VAL A 85 24.32 0.96 2.88
C VAL A 85 25.84 0.75 2.79
N PRO A 86 26.52 1.20 1.72
CA PRO A 86 27.98 1.25 1.66
C PRO A 86 28.58 2.04 2.82
#